data_AF-Q6LY74-F1
#
_entry.id   AF-Q6LY74-F1
#
_cell.length_a   1.000
_cell.length_b   1.000
_cell.length_c   1.000
_cell.angle_alpha   90.00
_cell.angle_beta   90.00
_cell.angle_gamma   90.00
#
_symmetry.space_group_name_H-M   'P 1'
#
loop_
_entity.id
_entity.type
_entity.pdbx_description
1 polymer ?
#
loop_
_entity_poly.entity_id
_entity_poly.type
_entity_poly.pdbx_seq_one_letter_code
_entity_poly.pdbx_strand_id
1 'polypeptide(L)'
;MKLDIKKDLKNIAWHCTMCGGCCDSPSVSKKDVANIAGFLKIPFDEVVKKYLVNFDGMTGRLKTSKEKCIFLDENNKCKIYRVRPIICRLRPYSVQIKDQNLVLTYDGWFLENCKGLFMGDLDPDEEYYKHAETVLKYLGEEENTPEEFFEKAKKRLKKSKK
;
A
#
# COMPACT_ATOMS: atom_id res chain seq x y z
N MET A 1 -9.14 0.16 20.97
CA MET A 1 -10.12 1.21 20.60
C MET A 1 -10.17 1.21 19.08
N LYS A 2 -11.31 0.91 18.46
CA LYS A 2 -11.47 0.96 16.99
C LYS A 2 -11.38 2.44 16.60
N LEU A 3 -10.53 2.80 15.65
CA LEU A 3 -10.46 4.18 15.17
C LEU A 3 -11.66 4.43 14.24
N ASP A 4 -12.25 5.62 14.33
CA ASP A 4 -13.30 6.02 13.39
C ASP A 4 -12.65 6.53 12.09
N ILE A 5 -12.38 5.59 11.17
CA ILE A 5 -11.82 5.89 9.85
C ILE A 5 -12.97 5.91 8.85
N LYS A 6 -13.27 7.09 8.28
CA LYS A 6 -14.36 7.28 7.32
C LYS A 6 -13.90 6.97 5.90
N LYS A 7 -14.79 6.43 5.05
CA LYS A 7 -14.45 6.22 3.64
C LYS A 7 -14.57 7.52 2.84
N ASP A 8 -13.58 7.80 1.98
CA ASP A 8 -13.65 8.85 0.96
C ASP A 8 -13.02 8.36 -0.35
N LEU A 9 -13.75 7.48 -1.04
CA LEU A 9 -13.28 6.82 -2.27
C LEU A 9 -13.75 7.49 -3.56
N LYS A 10 -14.52 8.58 -3.45
CA LYS A 10 -15.03 9.37 -4.59
C LYS A 10 -15.73 8.53 -5.67
N ASN A 11 -16.43 7.46 -5.27
CA ASN A 11 -17.09 6.48 -6.15
C ASN A 11 -16.15 5.78 -7.15
N ILE A 12 -14.89 5.55 -6.75
CA ILE A 12 -13.94 4.75 -7.50
C ILE A 12 -13.88 3.37 -6.84
N ALA A 13 -14.25 2.33 -7.59
CA ALA A 13 -14.08 0.93 -7.17
C ALA A 13 -12.63 0.50 -7.41
N TRP A 14 -12.18 -0.56 -6.73
CA TRP A 14 -10.88 -1.14 -7.02
C TRP A 14 -10.78 -2.65 -6.76
N HIS A 15 -10.03 -3.34 -7.62
CA HIS A 15 -9.64 -4.72 -7.43
C HIS A 15 -8.16 -4.94 -7.82
N CYS A 16 -7.40 -5.64 -6.98
CA CYS A 16 -6.00 -5.96 -7.28
C CYS A 16 -5.90 -6.99 -8.42
N THR A 17 -5.35 -6.59 -9.57
CA THR A 17 -5.11 -7.50 -10.71
C THR A 17 -3.81 -8.30 -10.60
N MET A 18 -3.08 -8.18 -9.49
CA MET A 18 -1.77 -8.82 -9.26
C MET A 18 -0.76 -8.59 -10.40
N CYS A 19 -0.78 -7.40 -11.01
CA CYS A 19 0.04 -7.08 -12.18
C CYS A 19 1.50 -6.70 -11.87
N GLY A 20 1.89 -6.61 -10.59
CA GLY A 20 3.25 -6.19 -10.18
C GLY A 20 3.58 -4.70 -10.38
N GLY A 21 2.68 -3.91 -10.98
CA GLY A 21 2.93 -2.50 -11.32
C GLY A 21 3.32 -1.65 -10.12
N CYS A 22 2.60 -1.80 -9.01
CA CYS A 22 2.81 -1.06 -7.76
C CYS A 22 3.78 -1.73 -6.78
N CYS A 23 4.43 -2.83 -7.16
CA CYS A 23 5.38 -3.55 -6.32
C CYS A 23 6.75 -2.84 -6.34
N ASP A 24 6.84 -1.74 -5.61
CA ASP A 24 7.99 -0.84 -5.49
C ASP A 24 8.75 -1.04 -4.17
N SER A 25 9.39 0.02 -3.64
CA SER A 25 10.02 0.05 -2.32
C SER A 25 9.06 0.56 -1.24
N PRO A 26 8.24 -0.31 -0.62
CA PRO A 26 7.35 0.08 0.46
C PRO A 26 8.11 0.40 1.75
N SER A 27 7.54 1.30 2.55
CA SER A 27 7.91 1.46 3.95
C SER A 27 7.55 0.21 4.75
N VAL A 28 8.36 -0.11 5.75
CA VAL A 28 8.18 -1.28 6.61
C VAL A 28 8.37 -0.88 8.07
N SER A 29 7.55 -1.45 8.93
CA SER A 29 7.71 -1.34 10.38
C SER A 29 8.64 -2.42 10.92
N LYS A 30 9.16 -2.26 12.13
CA LYS A 30 9.90 -3.30 12.87
C LYS A 30 9.10 -4.62 12.92
N LYS A 31 7.78 -4.54 13.03
CA LYS A 31 6.90 -5.72 13.04
C LYS A 31 6.88 -6.42 11.69
N ASP A 32 6.85 -5.67 10.58
CA ASP A 32 6.97 -6.24 9.23
C ASP A 32 8.33 -6.95 9.06
N VAL A 33 9.41 -6.33 9.52
CA VAL A 33 10.76 -6.93 9.46
C VAL A 33 10.82 -8.24 10.24
N ALA A 34 10.25 -8.29 11.44
CA ALA A 34 10.17 -9.52 12.23
C ALA A 34 9.35 -10.63 11.53
N ASN A 35 8.22 -10.27 10.91
CA ASN A 35 7.40 -11.22 10.15
C ASN A 35 8.17 -11.76 8.91
N ILE A 36 8.89 -10.89 8.21
CA ILE A 36 9.73 -11.28 7.07
C ILE A 36 10.86 -12.20 7.54
N ALA A 37 11.52 -11.89 8.66
CA ALA A 37 12.57 -12.71 9.25
C ALA A 37 12.06 -14.13 9.57
N GLY A 38 10.92 -14.23 10.24
CA GLY A 38 10.29 -15.52 10.57
C GLY A 38 9.91 -16.33 9.33
N PHE A 39 9.39 -15.68 8.29
CA PHE A 39 9.06 -16.34 7.02
C PHE A 39 10.29 -16.84 6.27
N LEU A 40 11.34 -16.02 6.18
CA LEU A 40 12.59 -16.36 5.50
C LEU A 40 13.49 -17.29 6.34
N LYS A 41 13.17 -17.49 7.62
CA LYS A 41 13.95 -18.27 8.58
C LYS A 41 15.39 -17.76 8.72
N ILE A 42 15.55 -16.44 8.74
CA ILE A 42 16.84 -15.78 8.98
C ILE A 42 16.73 -14.79 10.13
N PRO A 43 17.84 -14.44 10.81
CA PRO A 43 17.83 -13.44 11.88
C PRO A 43 17.29 -12.08 11.44
N PHE A 44 16.72 -11.33 12.38
CA PHE A 44 16.20 -9.97 12.15
C PHE A 44 17.26 -9.05 11.52
N ASP A 45 18.47 -9.04 12.07
CA ASP A 45 19.57 -8.18 11.61
C ASP A 45 20.03 -8.53 10.19
N GLU A 46 19.93 -9.82 9.81
CA GLU A 46 20.18 -10.26 8.44
C GLU A 46 19.12 -9.73 7.48
N VAL A 47 17.85 -9.64 7.90
CA VAL A 47 16.80 -9.01 7.08
C VAL A 47 17.10 -7.53 6.87
N VAL A 48 17.42 -6.81 7.95
CA VAL A 48 17.74 -5.38 7.90
C VAL A 48 18.90 -5.15 6.93
N LYS A 49 20.01 -5.88 7.08
CA LYS A 49 21.20 -5.73 6.23
C LYS A 49 20.94 -6.08 4.77
N LYS A 50 20.26 -7.20 4.51
CA LYS A 50 20.07 -7.72 3.14
C LYS A 50 18.98 -6.98 2.38
N TYR A 51 17.85 -6.69 3.02
CA TYR A 51 16.62 -6.30 2.33
C TYR A 51 16.14 -4.88 2.63
N LEU A 52 16.70 -4.16 3.59
CA LEU A 52 16.24 -2.81 3.94
C LEU A 52 17.25 -1.71 3.60
N VAL A 53 16.72 -0.49 3.45
CA VAL A 53 17.46 0.78 3.45
C VAL A 53 16.85 1.71 4.50
N ASN A 54 17.67 2.59 5.06
CA ASN A 54 17.26 3.63 6.02
C ASN A 54 16.44 3.08 7.20
N PHE A 55 16.85 1.93 7.75
CA PHE A 55 16.19 1.38 8.93
C PHE A 55 16.69 2.08 10.20
N ASP A 56 15.80 2.75 10.93
CA ASP A 56 16.11 3.54 12.13
C ASP A 56 15.92 2.76 13.45
N GLY A 57 15.59 1.48 13.37
CA GLY A 57 15.23 0.63 14.51
C GLY A 57 13.72 0.42 14.68
N MET A 58 12.90 1.29 14.09
CA MET A 58 11.44 1.27 14.14
C MET A 58 10.79 1.15 12.76
N THR A 59 11.31 1.89 11.79
CA THR A 59 10.83 1.92 10.41
C THR A 59 12.01 1.88 9.43
N GLY A 60 11.73 1.48 8.18
CA GLY A 60 12.68 1.54 7.08
C GLY A 60 11.97 1.31 5.76
N ARG A 61 12.71 1.02 4.69
CA ARG A 61 12.12 0.68 3.38
C ARG A 61 12.74 -0.57 2.80
N LEU A 62 11.97 -1.35 2.04
CA LEU A 62 12.54 -2.47 1.30
C LEU A 62 13.44 -1.98 0.17
N LYS A 63 14.57 -2.66 -0.07
CA LYS A 63 15.45 -2.40 -1.21
C LYS A 63 14.73 -2.61 -2.53
N THR A 64 15.28 -1.97 -3.56
CA THR A 64 14.89 -2.22 -4.94
C THR A 64 15.91 -3.08 -5.68
N SER A 65 15.42 -3.79 -6.69
CA SER A 65 16.22 -4.45 -7.73
C SER A 65 15.53 -4.18 -9.06
N LYS A 66 16.26 -3.66 -10.05
CA LYS A 66 15.70 -3.25 -11.35
C LYS A 66 14.46 -2.35 -11.19
N GLU A 67 14.57 -1.33 -10.32
CA GLU A 67 13.50 -0.36 -10.01
C GLU A 67 12.22 -0.94 -9.37
N LYS A 68 12.20 -2.23 -9.03
CA LYS A 68 11.08 -2.90 -8.38
C LYS A 68 11.45 -3.39 -6.99
N CYS A 69 10.45 -3.76 -6.20
CA CYS A 69 10.64 -4.41 -4.90
C CYS A 69 11.63 -5.58 -5.02
N ILE A 70 12.59 -5.70 -4.08
CA ILE A 70 13.54 -6.83 -4.05
C ILE A 70 12.86 -8.21 -3.94
N PHE A 71 11.61 -8.25 -3.46
CA PHE A 71 10.82 -9.48 -3.36
C PHE A 71 9.89 -9.74 -4.55
N LEU A 72 9.84 -8.86 -5.55
CA LEU A 72 9.13 -9.13 -6.81
C LEU A 72 10.00 -10.08 -7.66
N ASP A 73 9.41 -11.14 -8.17
CA ASP A 73 10.06 -12.05 -9.13
C ASP A 73 9.81 -11.62 -10.58
N GLU A 74 10.46 -12.33 -11.51
CA GLU A 74 10.36 -12.12 -12.95
C GLU A 74 8.95 -12.36 -13.53
N ASN A 75 8.08 -13.07 -12.80
CA ASN A 75 6.70 -13.37 -13.17
C ASN A 75 5.70 -12.39 -12.53
N ASN A 76 6.18 -11.28 -11.98
CA ASN A 76 5.38 -10.28 -11.25
C ASN A 76 4.68 -10.84 -10.00
N LYS A 77 5.23 -11.87 -9.37
CA LYS A 77 4.72 -12.42 -8.11
C LYS A 77 5.63 -12.02 -6.94
N CYS A 78 5.00 -11.77 -5.80
CA CYS A 78 5.71 -11.41 -4.58
C CYS A 78 6.16 -12.68 -3.84
N LYS A 79 7.47 -12.87 -3.69
CA LYS A 79 8.07 -14.02 -3.01
C LYS A 79 7.70 -14.13 -1.52
N ILE A 80 7.24 -13.03 -0.92
CA ILE A 80 6.82 -12.96 0.49
C ILE A 80 5.35 -12.59 0.65
N TYR A 81 4.49 -12.86 -0.35
CA TYR A 81 3.11 -12.34 -0.40
C TYR A 81 2.30 -12.58 0.89
N ARG A 82 2.49 -13.73 1.55
CA ARG A 82 1.81 -14.11 2.81
C ARG A 82 2.20 -13.23 4.00
N VAL A 83 3.41 -12.68 4.00
CA VAL A 83 3.95 -11.80 5.04
C VAL A 83 4.31 -10.42 4.49
N ARG A 84 3.67 -10.03 3.38
CA ARG A 84 3.91 -8.72 2.76
C ARG A 84 3.67 -7.59 3.80
N PRO A 85 4.46 -6.51 3.75
CA PRO A 85 4.34 -5.40 4.69
C PRO A 85 2.93 -4.85 4.77
N ILE A 86 2.55 -4.32 5.93
CA ILE A 86 1.21 -3.80 6.16
C ILE A 86 0.79 -2.74 5.13
N ILE A 87 1.71 -1.86 4.72
CA ILE A 87 1.42 -0.86 3.68
C ILE A 87 1.08 -1.50 2.32
N CYS A 88 1.71 -2.63 1.99
CA CYS A 88 1.39 -3.39 0.77
C CYS A 88 0.02 -4.08 0.84
N ARG A 89 -0.52 -4.29 2.04
CA ARG A 89 -1.88 -4.83 2.23
C ARG A 89 -2.94 -3.75 2.17
N LEU A 90 -2.60 -2.53 2.56
CA LEU A 90 -3.50 -1.38 2.52
C LEU A 90 -3.64 -0.81 1.10
N ARG A 91 -2.53 -0.75 0.35
CA ARG A 91 -2.50 -0.22 -1.02
C ARG A 91 -3.55 -0.90 -1.91
N PRO A 92 -4.28 -0.13 -2.73
CA PRO A 92 -4.01 1.24 -3.17
C PRO A 92 -4.54 2.32 -2.24
N TYR A 93 -5.25 1.92 -1.19
CA TYR A 93 -5.76 2.86 -0.22
C TYR A 93 -4.63 3.39 0.64
N SER A 94 -4.87 4.56 1.25
CA SER A 94 -4.07 5.11 2.33
C SER A 94 -4.96 5.79 3.35
N VAL A 95 -4.41 5.94 4.55
CA VAL A 95 -5.06 6.66 5.64
C VAL A 95 -4.55 8.10 5.65
N GLN A 96 -5.46 9.06 5.56
CA GLN A 96 -5.14 10.48 5.45
C GLN A 96 -6.01 11.28 6.44
N ILE A 97 -5.65 12.55 6.68
CA ILE A 97 -6.42 13.46 7.54
C ILE A 97 -7.08 14.53 6.67
N LYS A 98 -8.40 14.46 6.52
CA LYS A 98 -9.21 15.47 5.82
C LYS A 98 -10.19 16.12 6.76
N ASP A 99 -10.19 17.45 6.83
CA ASP A 99 -11.07 18.23 7.69
C ASP A 99 -11.11 17.69 9.14
N GLN A 100 -9.93 17.41 9.72
CA GLN A 100 -9.74 16.84 11.06
C GLN A 100 -10.29 15.41 11.27
N ASN A 101 -10.71 14.73 10.20
CA ASN A 101 -11.19 13.36 10.23
C ASN A 101 -10.16 12.41 9.60
N LEU A 102 -9.98 11.22 10.19
CA LEU A 102 -9.26 10.13 9.55
C LEU A 102 -10.11 9.57 8.42
N VAL A 103 -9.54 9.50 7.23
CA VAL A 103 -10.20 8.95 6.06
C VAL A 103 -9.39 7.83 5.42
N LEU A 104 -10.08 6.77 5.02
CA LEU A 104 -9.56 5.79 4.08
C LEU A 104 -9.87 6.28 2.67
N THR A 105 -8.82 6.62 1.93
CA THR A 105 -8.90 7.16 0.57
C THR A 105 -7.80 6.55 -0.29
N TYR A 106 -7.60 7.04 -1.52
CA TYR A 106 -6.55 6.54 -2.40
C TYR A 106 -5.27 7.36 -2.27
N ASP A 107 -4.13 6.71 -2.43
CA ASP A 107 -2.88 7.39 -2.77
C ASP A 107 -2.91 7.89 -4.23
N GLY A 108 -2.32 9.06 -4.46
CA GLY A 108 -2.32 9.74 -5.75
C GLY A 108 -1.66 8.93 -6.86
N TRP A 109 -0.54 8.26 -6.59
CA TRP A 109 0.14 7.45 -7.60
C TRP A 109 -0.76 6.32 -8.09
N PHE A 110 -1.54 5.70 -7.21
CA PHE A 110 -2.48 4.65 -7.60
C PHE A 110 -3.60 5.18 -8.49
N LEU A 111 -4.16 6.36 -8.20
CA LEU A 111 -5.17 7.00 -9.06
C LEU A 111 -4.67 7.18 -10.49
N GLU A 112 -3.38 7.48 -10.67
CA GLU A 112 -2.76 7.69 -11.97
C GLU A 112 -2.21 6.43 -12.63
N ASN A 113 -1.91 5.34 -11.90
CA ASN A 113 -1.14 4.23 -12.47
C ASN A 113 -1.79 2.86 -12.28
N CYS A 114 -2.73 2.72 -11.34
CA CYS A 114 -3.30 1.42 -11.02
C CYS A 114 -4.27 0.94 -12.11
N LYS A 115 -3.96 -0.23 -12.70
CA LYS A 115 -4.81 -0.92 -13.68
C LYS A 115 -6.06 -1.55 -13.08
N GLY A 116 -6.11 -1.67 -11.75
CA GLY A 116 -7.23 -2.27 -11.02
C GLY A 116 -8.33 -1.29 -10.62
N LEU A 117 -8.19 0.00 -10.95
CA LEU A 117 -9.23 0.98 -10.67
C LEU A 117 -10.47 0.73 -11.53
N PHE A 118 -11.63 1.08 -10.96
CA PHE A 118 -12.95 0.89 -11.56
C PHE A 118 -13.31 -0.58 -11.82
N MET A 119 -12.69 -1.49 -11.07
CA MET A 119 -12.98 -2.93 -11.04
C MET A 119 -13.39 -3.33 -9.63
N GLY A 120 -14.12 -4.44 -9.49
CA GLY A 120 -14.56 -4.93 -8.18
C GLY A 120 -15.60 -4.03 -7.52
N ASP A 121 -15.65 -4.10 -6.19
CA ASP A 121 -16.63 -3.42 -5.37
C ASP A 121 -16.24 -1.98 -5.05
N LEU A 122 -17.26 -1.14 -4.82
CA LEU A 122 -17.08 0.25 -4.42
C LEU A 122 -16.58 0.37 -2.97
N ASP A 123 -17.04 -0.52 -2.11
CA ASP A 123 -16.74 -0.48 -0.69
C ASP A 123 -15.61 -1.47 -0.35
N PRO A 124 -14.55 -1.04 0.35
CA PRO A 124 -13.48 -1.93 0.77
C PRO A 124 -13.97 -2.88 1.85
N ASP A 125 -13.43 -4.09 1.85
CA ASP A 125 -13.62 -5.04 2.95
C ASP A 125 -13.16 -4.44 4.30
N GLU A 126 -13.80 -4.86 5.40
CA GLU A 126 -13.43 -4.47 6.77
C GLU A 126 -11.95 -4.70 7.10
N GLU A 127 -11.29 -5.64 6.41
CA GLU A 127 -9.86 -5.89 6.57
C GLU A 127 -9.00 -4.67 6.20
N TYR A 128 -9.40 -3.86 5.21
CA TYR A 128 -8.67 -2.64 4.82
C TYR A 128 -8.68 -1.59 5.92
N TYR A 129 -9.77 -1.48 6.69
CA TYR A 129 -9.82 -0.58 7.84
C TYR A 129 -8.88 -1.05 8.96
N LYS A 130 -8.80 -2.36 9.20
CA LYS A 130 -7.81 -2.94 10.15
C LYS A 130 -6.37 -2.70 9.69
N HIS A 131 -6.12 -2.80 8.38
CA HIS A 131 -4.83 -2.47 7.80
C HIS A 131 -4.52 -0.97 7.96
N ALA A 132 -5.48 -0.09 7.74
CA ALA A 132 -5.34 1.35 7.92
C ALA A 132 -4.98 1.72 9.37
N GLU A 133 -5.68 1.16 10.36
CA GLU A 133 -5.35 1.34 11.78
C GLU A 133 -3.91 0.90 12.09
N THR A 134 -3.48 -0.22 11.48
CA THR A 134 -2.14 -0.76 11.68
C THR A 134 -1.07 0.09 11.00
N VAL A 135 -1.34 0.59 9.79
CA VAL A 135 -0.47 1.55 9.08
C VAL A 135 -0.33 2.82 9.91
N LEU A 136 -1.44 3.43 10.32
CA LEU A 136 -1.42 4.66 11.12
C LEU A 136 -0.59 4.50 12.40
N LYS A 137 -0.76 3.36 13.09
CA LYS A 137 -0.02 3.06 14.33
C LYS A 137 1.50 2.96 14.14
N TYR A 138 1.96 2.38 13.04
CA TYR A 138 3.37 2.01 12.88
C TYR A 138 4.14 2.85 11.85
N LEU A 139 3.44 3.45 10.90
CA LEU A 139 4.00 4.18 9.77
C LEU A 139 3.44 5.61 9.66
N GLY A 140 2.38 5.94 10.40
CA GLY A 140 1.70 7.24 10.33
C GLY A 140 0.70 7.34 9.19
N GLU A 141 0.13 8.53 9.03
CA GLU A 141 -0.73 8.93 7.93
C GLU A 141 0.07 9.34 6.68
N GLU A 142 -0.57 9.24 5.52
CA GLU A 142 -0.03 9.78 4.26
C GLU A 142 -0.52 11.20 4.00
N GLU A 143 0.19 11.91 3.12
CA GLU A 143 -0.21 13.24 2.65
C GLU A 143 -1.58 13.22 1.96
N ASN A 144 -2.29 14.34 2.06
CA ASN A 144 -3.59 14.48 1.44
C ASN A 144 -3.48 14.41 -0.08
N THR A 145 -4.23 13.48 -0.68
CA THR A 145 -4.30 13.33 -2.13
C THR A 145 -5.20 14.43 -2.75
N PRO A 146 -4.67 15.28 -3.64
CA PRO A 146 -5.44 16.37 -4.25
C PRO A 146 -6.61 15.87 -5.10
N GLU A 147 -7.71 16.64 -5.12
CA GLU A 147 -8.94 16.27 -5.87
C GLU A 147 -8.67 16.07 -7.38
N GLU A 148 -7.68 16.77 -7.94
CA GLU A 148 -7.32 16.64 -9.34
C GLU A 148 -6.91 15.22 -9.76
N PHE A 149 -6.34 14.42 -8.84
CA PHE A 149 -5.96 13.03 -9.12
C PHE A 149 -7.20 12.17 -9.35
N PHE A 150 -8.26 12.38 -8.57
CA PHE A 150 -9.53 11.67 -8.72
C PHE A 150 -10.20 12.03 -10.05
N GLU A 151 -10.19 13.30 -10.41
CA GLU A 151 -10.77 13.78 -11.67
C GLU A 151 -9.99 13.27 -12.90
N LYS A 152 -8.65 13.23 -12.82
CA LYS A 152 -7.80 12.59 -13.85
C LYS A 152 -8.12 11.10 -13.99
N ALA A 153 -8.25 10.36 -12.88
CA ALA A 153 -8.59 8.94 -12.89
C ALA A 153 -9.95 8.68 -13.57
N LYS A 154 -11.01 9.43 -13.21
CA LYS A 154 -12.34 9.31 -13.81
C LYS A 154 -12.34 9.65 -15.30
N LYS A 155 -11.59 10.68 -15.72
CA LYS A 155 -11.43 11.03 -17.14
C LYS A 155 -10.79 9.89 -17.94
N ARG A 156 -9.80 9.19 -17.36
CA ARG A 156 -9.15 8.04 -18.01
C ARG A 156 -10.13 6.88 -18.24
N LEU A 157 -11.01 6.59 -17.28
CA LEU A 157 -12.07 5.58 -17.44
C LEU A 157 -13.01 5.92 -18.60
N LYS A 158 -13.43 7.18 -18.72
CA LYS A 158 -14.32 7.62 -19.81
C LYS A 158 -13.67 7.45 -21.19
N LYS A 159 -12.35 7.63 -21.29
CA LYS A 159 -11.58 7.42 -22.53
C LYS A 159 -11.43 5.94 -22.88
N SER A 160 -11.29 5.04 -21.90
CA SER A 160 -11.15 3.60 -22.16
C SER A 160 -12.47 2.90 -22.51
N LYS A 161 -13.62 3.56 -22.30
CA LYS A 161 -14.95 3.06 -22.67
C LYS A 161 -15.48 3.60 -24.01
N LYS A 162 -14.75 4.54 -24.62
CA LYS A 162 -15.00 5.00 -26.00
C LYS A 162 -14.15 4.19 -26.95
#